data_AF-A0A9W8Y8B9-F1
#
_entry.id   AF-A0A9W8Y8B9-F1
#
_cell.length_a   1.000
_cell.length_b   1.000
_cell.length_c   1.000
_cell.angle_alpha   90.00
_cell.angle_beta   90.00
_cell.angle_gamma   90.00
#
_symmetry.space_group_name_H-M   'P 1'
#
loop_
_entity.id
_entity.type
_entity.pdbx_description
1 polymer ?
#
loop_
_entity_poly.entity_id
_entity_poly.type
_entity_poly.pdbx_seq_one_letter_code
_entity_poly.pdbx_strand_id
1 'polypeptide(L)'
;MRVLAGLLCLVTQVWTVKANVEKTIFLAPGPVTRPDVRPSLDDLNLHVLSPSHTILPAQLPVLFPSESVPRGGESWYLLRGLDEGRRYEVRICWPATVSTLSLSQVMSTFQVSSKHALGTDYCAQQPTDFWLDTYPITQVFDTPELISSLAQYSEQLQGAKSQVEPYNHEPQQTAPQSVLFLRIQAAASYYSTNRTLMESPPPVHVDIILDPFLLNIFPQSLGPFALYVSAVAVGAWFLSGYIYRWLLSVATETPDKPHTD
;
A
#
# COMPACT_ATOMS: atom_id res chain seq x y z
N MET A 1 -39.97 -9.89 -2.19
CA MET A 1 -39.10 -11.08 -2.05
C MET A 1 -37.92 -11.12 -3.02
N ARG A 2 -38.10 -10.86 -4.33
CA ARG A 2 -36.99 -10.90 -5.31
C ARG A 2 -35.89 -9.85 -5.09
N VAL A 3 -36.26 -8.63 -4.67
CA VAL A 3 -35.29 -7.57 -4.34
C VAL A 3 -34.46 -7.94 -3.10
N LEU A 4 -35.10 -8.54 -2.10
CA LEU A 4 -34.43 -9.01 -0.88
C LEU A 4 -33.41 -10.12 -1.19
N ALA A 5 -33.73 -11.04 -2.10
CA ALA A 5 -32.83 -12.10 -2.53
C ALA A 5 -31.63 -11.59 -3.35
N GLY A 6 -31.84 -10.59 -4.22
CA GLY A 6 -30.74 -9.93 -4.96
C GLY A 6 -29.80 -9.15 -4.02
N LEU A 7 -30.36 -8.47 -3.02
CA LEU A 7 -29.60 -7.74 -2.01
C LEU A 7 -28.83 -8.68 -1.08
N LEU A 8 -29.41 -9.83 -0.72
CA LEU A 8 -28.73 -10.89 0.04
C LEU A 8 -27.53 -11.47 -0.74
N CYS A 9 -27.68 -11.67 -2.06
CA CYS A 9 -26.64 -12.23 -2.92
C CYS A 9 -25.44 -11.29 -3.06
N LEU A 10 -25.68 -9.98 -3.18
CA LEU A 10 -24.62 -8.96 -3.18
C LEU A 10 -23.86 -8.91 -1.84
N VAL A 11 -24.56 -9.04 -0.72
CA VAL A 11 -23.92 -9.06 0.62
C VAL A 11 -23.08 -10.33 0.82
N THR A 12 -23.48 -11.48 0.26
CA THR A 12 -22.69 -12.73 0.35
C THR A 12 -21.44 -12.75 -0.54
N GLN A 13 -21.30 -11.81 -1.48
CA GLN A 13 -20.12 -11.70 -2.36
C GLN A 13 -19.00 -10.82 -1.81
N VAL A 14 -19.14 -10.30 -0.57
CA VAL A 14 -18.04 -9.64 0.15
C VAL A 14 -17.07 -10.71 0.67
N TRP A 15 -16.50 -11.49 -0.25
CA TRP A 15 -15.42 -12.41 0.05
C TRP A 15 -14.13 -11.60 0.20
N THR A 16 -13.26 -12.04 1.10
CA THR A 16 -11.97 -11.41 1.36
C THR A 16 -11.10 -11.44 0.10
N VAL A 17 -10.86 -10.29 -0.52
CA VAL A 17 -9.78 -10.14 -1.51
C VAL A 17 -8.48 -10.04 -0.73
N LYS A 18 -7.62 -11.07 -0.84
CA LYS A 18 -6.25 -11.03 -0.34
C LYS A 18 -5.40 -10.32 -1.39
N ALA A 19 -5.01 -9.10 -1.10
CA ALA A 19 -3.96 -8.38 -1.82
C ALA A 19 -2.71 -8.35 -0.96
N ASN A 20 -1.56 -8.13 -1.60
CA ASN A 20 -0.29 -7.86 -0.92
C ASN A 20 -0.31 -6.44 -0.37
N VAL A 21 -1.08 -6.27 0.70
CA VAL A 21 -1.27 -5.03 1.40
C VAL A 21 -1.32 -5.29 2.90
N GLU A 22 -0.59 -4.48 3.64
CA GLU A 22 -0.66 -4.42 5.10
C GLU A 22 -1.10 -3.01 5.47
N LYS A 23 -1.87 -2.87 6.54
CA LYS A 23 -2.47 -1.59 6.89
C LYS A 23 -2.62 -1.37 8.38
N THR A 24 -2.50 -0.11 8.77
CA THR A 24 -2.80 0.34 10.12
C THR A 24 -3.69 1.58 10.08
N ILE A 25 -4.56 1.73 11.07
CA ILE A 25 -5.50 2.85 11.18
C ILE A 25 -5.25 3.54 12.51
N PHE A 26 -5.16 4.86 12.48
CA PHE A 26 -4.95 5.68 13.67
C PHE A 26 -5.77 6.96 13.61
N LEU A 27 -5.87 7.61 14.77
CA LEU A 27 -6.42 8.96 14.90
C LEU A 27 -5.26 9.94 14.97
N ALA A 28 -5.36 11.02 14.19
CA ALA A 28 -4.36 12.07 14.24
C ALA A 28 -4.39 12.78 15.61
N PRO A 29 -3.23 12.92 16.27
CA PRO A 29 -3.14 13.60 17.56
C PRO A 29 -3.40 15.10 17.41
N GLY A 30 -3.59 15.78 18.54
CA GLY A 30 -3.62 17.24 18.57
C GLY A 30 -2.32 17.86 18.02
N PRO A 31 -2.39 19.05 17.41
CA PRO A 31 -1.23 19.68 16.82
C PRO A 31 -0.22 20.08 17.90
N VAL A 32 1.06 19.76 17.67
CA VAL A 32 2.13 20.07 18.62
C VAL A 32 2.90 21.29 18.11
N THR A 33 3.08 22.27 18.99
CA THR A 33 3.97 23.40 18.73
C THR A 33 5.40 22.88 18.69
N ARG A 34 6.06 22.99 17.55
CA ARG A 34 7.42 22.48 17.36
C ARG A 34 8.37 23.18 18.33
N PRO A 35 9.06 22.46 19.24
CA PRO A 35 10.11 23.07 20.03
C PRO A 35 11.27 23.46 19.11
N ASP A 36 11.70 24.72 19.15
CA ASP A 36 12.85 25.26 18.39
C ASP A 36 14.20 24.84 19.01
N VAL A 37 14.23 23.68 19.65
CA VAL A 37 15.41 23.15 20.34
C VAL A 37 16.01 22.05 19.48
N ARG A 38 17.30 22.17 19.19
CA ARG A 38 18.05 21.16 18.43
C ARG A 38 18.40 19.96 19.32
N PRO A 39 18.39 18.72 18.78
CA PRO A 39 18.09 18.37 17.40
C PRO A 39 16.58 18.41 17.10
N SER A 40 16.25 19.02 15.96
CA SER A 40 14.88 19.13 15.45
C SER A 40 14.46 17.85 14.72
N LEU A 41 13.16 17.64 14.56
CA LEU A 41 12.63 16.51 13.78
C LEU A 41 13.13 16.50 12.32
N ASP A 42 13.50 17.66 11.78
CA ASP A 42 14.01 17.76 10.41
C ASP A 42 15.48 17.26 10.32
N ASP A 43 16.24 17.31 11.42
CA ASP A 43 17.62 16.81 11.49
C ASP A 43 17.69 15.28 11.33
N LEU A 44 16.58 14.57 11.60
CA LEU A 44 16.45 13.12 11.41
C LEU A 44 16.42 12.73 9.92
N ASN A 45 16.19 13.68 9.00
CA ASN A 45 16.21 13.46 7.54
C ASN A 45 15.29 12.33 7.05
N LEU A 46 14.23 12.03 7.80
CA LEU A 46 13.23 11.01 7.46
C LEU A 46 12.39 11.47 6.25
N HIS A 47 11.91 10.51 5.49
CA HIS A 47 10.92 10.80 4.45
C HIS A 47 9.56 11.14 5.10
N VAL A 48 8.89 12.14 4.54
CA VAL A 48 7.64 12.68 5.08
C VAL A 48 6.46 12.28 4.18
N LEU A 49 5.38 11.80 4.77
CA LEU A 49 4.07 11.66 4.12
C LEU A 49 3.11 12.71 4.68
N SER A 50 2.31 13.31 3.80
CA SER A 50 1.28 14.28 4.17
C SER A 50 -0.02 14.02 3.42
N PRO A 51 -1.17 14.53 3.89
CA PRO A 51 -2.42 14.38 3.14
C PRO A 51 -2.40 15.03 1.75
N SER A 52 -1.46 15.94 1.48
CA SER A 52 -1.22 16.55 0.16
C SER A 52 -0.43 15.63 -0.78
N HIS A 53 0.49 14.84 -0.22
CA HIS A 53 1.30 13.85 -0.94
C HIS A 53 1.11 12.49 -0.30
N THR A 54 0.02 11.83 -0.68
CA THR A 54 -0.47 10.62 -0.03
C THR A 54 0.30 9.37 -0.40
N ILE A 55 1.15 9.38 -1.43
CA ILE A 55 1.87 8.19 -1.92
C ILE A 55 3.37 8.44 -1.87
N LEU A 56 4.11 7.53 -1.23
CA LEU A 56 5.56 7.53 -1.16
C LEU A 56 6.11 6.18 -1.65
N PRO A 57 6.70 6.12 -2.86
CA PRO A 57 7.46 4.97 -3.31
C PRO A 57 8.75 4.83 -2.49
N ALA A 58 9.03 3.62 -2.00
CA ALA A 58 10.20 3.33 -1.18
C ALA A 58 10.82 1.97 -1.50
N GLN A 59 12.10 1.82 -1.18
CA GLN A 59 12.78 0.53 -1.14
C GLN A 59 13.10 0.20 0.31
N LEU A 60 12.44 -0.81 0.86
CA LEU A 60 12.61 -1.21 2.25
C LEU A 60 13.68 -2.30 2.35
N PRO A 61 14.71 -2.12 3.20
CA PRO A 61 15.60 -3.22 3.54
C PRO A 61 14.81 -4.28 4.29
N VAL A 62 15.07 -5.53 3.96
CA VAL A 62 14.41 -6.67 4.57
C VAL A 62 15.49 -7.53 5.23
N LEU A 63 15.16 -8.19 6.33
CA LEU A 63 16.04 -9.17 6.98
C LEU A 63 15.25 -10.43 7.30
N PHE A 64 15.91 -11.58 7.31
CA PHE A 64 15.28 -12.79 7.84
C PHE A 64 15.06 -12.65 9.35
N PRO A 65 13.91 -13.12 9.87
CA PRO A 65 13.66 -13.16 11.30
C PRO A 65 14.79 -13.85 12.07
N SER A 66 15.28 -13.20 13.12
CA SER A 66 16.26 -13.74 14.07
C SER A 66 15.80 -13.52 15.51
N GLU A 67 16.49 -14.11 16.50
CA GLU A 67 16.13 -13.91 17.90
C GLU A 67 16.23 -12.45 18.35
N SER A 68 17.20 -11.69 17.81
CA SER A 68 17.35 -10.26 18.10
C SER A 68 16.43 -9.38 17.27
N VAL A 69 16.06 -9.82 16.07
CA VAL A 69 15.25 -9.04 15.11
C VAL A 69 14.13 -9.92 14.53
N PRO A 70 13.09 -10.24 15.32
CA PRO A 70 12.07 -11.21 14.93
C PRO A 70 11.16 -10.74 13.79
N ARG A 71 11.09 -9.41 13.57
CA ARG A 71 10.26 -8.77 12.52
C ARG A 71 11.10 -8.20 11.37
N GLY A 72 12.38 -8.56 11.29
CA GLY A 72 13.28 -8.10 10.24
C GLY A 72 13.64 -6.60 10.33
N GLY A 73 14.04 -6.02 9.21
CA GLY A 73 14.58 -4.66 9.15
C GLY A 73 13.54 -3.60 9.56
N GLU A 74 14.00 -2.55 10.24
CA GLU A 74 13.14 -1.42 10.64
C GLU A 74 13.38 -0.20 9.74
N SER A 75 12.31 0.52 9.43
CA SER A 75 12.35 1.78 8.69
C SER A 75 11.38 2.79 9.28
N TRP A 76 11.80 4.05 9.34
CA TRP A 76 11.05 5.12 9.99
C TRP A 76 10.67 6.24 9.02
N TYR A 77 9.43 6.70 9.15
CA TYR A 77 8.84 7.75 8.34
C TYR A 77 8.13 8.76 9.22
N LEU A 78 7.94 9.98 8.72
CA LEU A 78 7.22 11.03 9.41
C LEU A 78 5.87 11.29 8.73
N LEU A 79 4.78 11.25 9.50
CA LEU A 79 3.46 11.66 9.03
C LEU A 79 3.21 13.09 9.51
N ARG A 80 2.96 14.02 8.61
CA ARG A 80 2.85 15.46 8.91
C ARG A 80 1.60 16.08 8.31
N GLY A 81 1.13 17.16 8.93
CA GLY A 81 0.02 17.96 8.41
C GLY A 81 -1.31 17.23 8.52
N LEU A 82 -1.47 16.42 9.57
CA LEU A 82 -2.69 15.67 9.83
C LEU A 82 -3.75 16.58 10.48
N ASP A 83 -5.02 16.30 10.22
CA ASP A 83 -6.15 17.00 10.83
C ASP A 83 -6.47 16.35 12.18
N GLU A 84 -6.42 17.10 13.28
CA GLU A 84 -6.70 16.58 14.63
C GLU A 84 -8.03 15.80 14.69
N GLY A 85 -8.01 14.61 15.29
CA GLY A 85 -9.20 13.77 15.47
C GLY A 85 -9.73 13.14 14.18
N ARG A 86 -9.11 13.39 13.02
CA ARG A 86 -9.41 12.68 11.78
C ARG A 86 -8.73 11.31 11.79
N ARG A 87 -9.44 10.31 11.27
CA ARG A 87 -8.91 8.97 11.05
C ARG A 87 -8.11 8.93 9.76
N TYR A 88 -6.97 8.26 9.82
CA TYR A 88 -6.13 7.97 8.68
C TYR A 88 -5.83 6.48 8.64
N GLU A 89 -5.67 5.95 7.44
CA GLU A 89 -5.16 4.61 7.19
C GLU A 89 -3.84 4.73 6.43
N VAL A 90 -2.79 4.11 6.96
CA VAL A 90 -1.56 3.91 6.21
C VAL A 90 -1.56 2.51 5.67
N ARG A 91 -1.35 2.39 4.36
CA ARG A 91 -1.24 1.13 3.63
C ARG A 91 0.16 1.00 3.07
N ILE A 92 0.72 -0.19 3.13
CA ILE A 92 1.91 -0.55 2.36
C ILE A 92 1.48 -1.56 1.30
N CYS A 93 1.82 -1.29 0.05
CA CYS A 93 1.55 -2.18 -1.08
C CYS A 93 2.87 -2.66 -1.66
N TRP A 94 2.96 -3.95 -2.02
CA TRP A 94 4.18 -4.50 -2.62
C TRP A 94 3.86 -5.49 -3.75
N PRO A 95 4.74 -5.62 -4.76
CA PRO A 95 4.54 -6.55 -5.85
C PRO A 95 4.62 -8.00 -5.34
N ALA A 96 3.74 -8.85 -5.87
CA ALA A 96 3.78 -10.29 -5.58
C ALA A 96 4.97 -11.00 -6.23
N THR A 97 5.49 -10.44 -7.33
CA THR A 97 6.60 -11.02 -8.09
C THR A 97 7.58 -9.92 -8.43
N VAL A 98 8.83 -10.08 -8.02
CA VAL A 98 9.92 -9.21 -8.46
C VAL A 98 10.83 -10.02 -9.35
N SER A 99 10.72 -9.77 -10.66
CA SER A 99 11.69 -10.24 -11.63
C SER A 99 12.92 -9.36 -11.49
N THR A 100 13.92 -9.80 -10.72
CA THR A 100 15.24 -9.16 -10.71
C THR A 100 15.96 -9.48 -12.01
N LEU A 101 15.49 -8.94 -13.13
CA LEU A 101 16.29 -8.87 -14.34
C LEU A 101 17.21 -7.66 -14.18
N SER A 102 18.45 -7.91 -13.79
CA SER A 102 19.51 -6.92 -13.96
C SER A 102 19.58 -6.53 -15.45
N LEU A 103 19.61 -5.23 -15.75
CA LEU A 103 19.82 -4.72 -17.11
C LEU A 103 21.13 -5.25 -17.73
N SER A 104 22.13 -5.62 -16.92
CA SER A 104 23.36 -6.25 -17.41
C SER A 104 23.13 -7.67 -17.97
N GLN A 105 22.12 -8.39 -17.49
CA GLN A 105 21.77 -9.74 -17.96
C GLN A 105 20.84 -9.71 -19.18
N VAL A 106 20.00 -8.69 -19.33
CA VAL A 106 19.13 -8.52 -20.51
C VAL A 106 19.94 -8.13 -21.75
N MET A 107 20.97 -7.29 -21.59
CA MET A 107 21.88 -6.95 -22.70
C MET A 107 22.76 -8.16 -23.13
N SER A 108 23.11 -9.04 -22.19
CA SER A 108 23.89 -10.25 -22.48
C SER A 108 23.08 -11.34 -23.21
N THR A 109 21.76 -11.38 -23.05
CA THR A 109 20.89 -12.42 -23.63
C THR A 109 20.45 -12.11 -25.06
N PHE A 110 20.57 -10.86 -25.51
CA PHE A 110 20.27 -10.49 -26.91
C PHE A 110 21.40 -10.75 -27.92
N GLN A 111 22.60 -11.14 -27.47
CA GLN A 111 23.74 -11.39 -28.37
C GLN A 111 24.11 -12.86 -28.60
N VAL A 112 23.54 -13.83 -27.88
CA VAL A 112 23.88 -15.25 -28.10
C VAL A 112 22.68 -16.02 -28.62
N SER A 113 22.68 -16.14 -29.94
CA SER A 113 21.96 -17.11 -30.74
C SER A 113 22.14 -18.54 -30.23
N SER A 114 21.04 -19.28 -30.21
CA SER A 114 20.95 -20.72 -30.47
C SER A 114 21.46 -21.69 -29.39
N LYS A 115 20.50 -22.50 -28.90
CA LYS A 115 20.65 -23.83 -28.30
C LYS A 115 21.28 -23.89 -26.91
N HIS A 116 20.44 -23.71 -25.89
CA HIS A 116 20.29 -24.64 -24.74
C HIS A 116 19.21 -24.05 -23.82
N ALA A 117 17.96 -24.46 -24.03
CA ALA A 117 16.87 -24.16 -23.11
C ALA A 117 17.05 -25.03 -21.86
N LEU A 118 17.83 -24.57 -20.89
CA LEU A 118 17.81 -25.10 -19.53
C LEU A 118 18.27 -23.99 -18.58
N GLY A 119 17.33 -23.44 -17.83
CA GLY A 119 17.60 -22.36 -16.88
C GLY A 119 16.28 -21.79 -16.40
N THR A 120 15.68 -22.48 -15.43
CA THR A 120 14.57 -22.04 -14.59
C THR A 120 14.54 -20.52 -14.37
N ASP A 121 13.62 -19.85 -15.03
CA ASP A 121 13.15 -18.51 -14.63
C ASP A 121 12.50 -18.67 -13.26
N TYR A 122 13.29 -18.51 -12.21
CA TYR A 122 12.77 -18.47 -10.85
C TYR A 122 12.01 -17.16 -10.70
N CYS A 123 10.69 -17.24 -10.91
CA CYS A 123 9.74 -16.30 -10.33
C CYS A 123 9.84 -16.44 -8.81
N ALA A 124 10.79 -15.74 -8.20
CA ALA A 124 10.83 -15.60 -6.76
C ALA A 124 9.63 -14.72 -6.39
N GLN A 125 8.59 -15.34 -5.84
CA GLN A 125 7.71 -14.61 -4.93
C GLN A 125 8.64 -13.98 -3.90
N GLN A 126 8.48 -12.69 -3.61
CA GLN A 126 9.07 -12.07 -2.41
C GLN A 126 7.98 -12.05 -1.34
N PRO A 127 7.61 -13.20 -0.73
CA PRO A 127 6.84 -13.17 0.50
C PRO A 127 7.69 -12.39 1.50
N THR A 128 7.15 -11.23 1.86
CA THR A 128 7.72 -10.32 2.82
C THR A 128 6.57 -9.95 3.73
N ASP A 129 6.77 -10.20 5.01
CA ASP A 129 5.81 -9.84 6.03
C ASP A 129 6.13 -8.43 6.51
N PHE A 130 5.10 -7.60 6.60
CA PHE A 130 5.21 -6.21 7.02
C PHE A 130 4.43 -6.00 8.31
N TRP A 131 4.93 -5.12 9.16
CA TRP A 131 4.22 -4.62 10.34
C TRP A 131 4.30 -3.11 10.37
N LEU A 132 3.17 -2.45 10.61
CA LEU A 132 3.04 -0.99 10.59
C LEU A 132 2.54 -0.50 11.94
N ASP A 133 3.37 0.30 12.61
CA ASP A 133 3.04 0.91 13.90
C ASP A 133 3.18 2.43 13.81
N THR A 134 2.25 3.16 14.41
CA THR A 134 2.32 4.62 14.51
C THR A 134 2.51 5.06 15.94
N TYR A 135 3.42 6.00 16.15
CA TYR A 135 3.78 6.50 17.48
C TYR A 135 3.71 8.03 17.53
N PRO A 136 3.13 8.62 18.59
CA PRO A 136 3.28 10.03 18.86
C PRO A 136 4.74 10.36 19.22
N ILE A 137 5.12 11.60 18.95
CA ILE A 137 6.46 12.13 19.21
C ILE A 137 6.91 11.77 20.64
N THR A 138 6.09 12.09 21.63
CA THR A 138 6.41 11.86 23.05
C THR A 138 6.72 10.40 23.34
N GLN A 139 5.89 9.47 22.86
CA GLN A 139 6.10 8.04 23.10
C GLN A 139 7.41 7.52 22.51
N VAL A 140 7.79 8.00 21.32
CA VAL A 140 9.08 7.63 20.73
C VAL A 140 10.21 8.13 21.62
N PHE A 141 10.18 9.40 22.06
CA PHE A 141 11.22 9.98 22.90
C PHE A 141 11.23 9.52 24.37
N ASP A 142 10.15 8.90 24.85
CA ASP A 142 10.08 8.33 26.20
C ASP A 142 10.50 6.84 26.23
N THR A 143 10.53 6.16 25.07
CA THR A 143 10.81 4.72 24.98
C THR A 143 12.22 4.48 24.43
N PRO A 144 13.17 3.96 25.23
CA PRO A 144 14.58 3.85 24.81
C PRO A 144 14.77 2.97 23.57
N GLU A 145 13.97 1.91 23.45
CA GLU A 145 14.00 1.00 22.29
C GLU A 145 13.67 1.75 20.98
N LEU A 146 12.62 2.59 21.00
CA LEU A 146 12.16 3.32 19.82
C LEU A 146 13.14 4.42 19.40
N ILE A 147 13.70 5.16 20.35
CA ILE A 147 14.73 6.18 20.05
C ILE A 147 15.96 5.52 19.44
N SER A 148 16.39 4.39 20.01
CA SER A 148 17.60 3.70 19.55
C SER A 148 17.47 3.24 18.10
N SER A 149 16.31 2.66 17.74
CA SER A 149 16.09 2.19 16.37
C SER A 149 15.83 3.33 15.39
N LEU A 150 15.17 4.40 15.84
CA LEU A 150 15.01 5.64 15.07
C LEU A 150 16.38 6.29 14.77
N ALA A 151 17.25 6.39 15.78
CA ALA A 151 18.59 6.95 15.62
C ALA A 151 19.44 6.11 14.66
N GLN A 152 19.43 4.78 14.83
CA GLN A 152 20.13 3.85 13.93
C GLN A 152 19.67 4.01 12.47
N TYR A 153 18.36 4.12 12.24
CA TYR A 153 17.82 4.32 10.89
C TYR A 153 18.19 5.70 10.31
N SER A 154 18.14 6.76 11.12
CA SER A 154 18.57 8.11 10.73
C SER A 154 20.05 8.15 10.34
N GLU A 155 20.92 7.48 11.09
CA GLU A 155 22.36 7.38 10.77
C GLU A 155 22.61 6.66 9.44
N GLN A 156 21.89 5.56 9.18
CA GLN A 156 21.97 4.85 7.89
C GLN A 156 21.58 5.75 6.71
N LEU A 157 20.52 6.54 6.87
CA LEU A 157 20.09 7.51 5.85
C LEU A 157 21.15 8.58 5.58
N GLN A 158 21.81 9.09 6.62
CA GLN A 158 22.88 10.09 6.48
C GLN A 158 24.09 9.54 5.72
N GLY A 159 24.46 8.27 5.99
CA GLY A 159 25.51 7.58 5.24
C GLY A 159 25.17 7.38 3.76
N ALA A 160 23.91 7.09 3.43
CA ALA A 160 23.45 6.84 2.06
C ALA A 160 23.20 8.11 1.23
N LYS A 161 22.79 9.23 1.87
CA LYS A 161 22.43 10.50 1.19
C LYS A 161 23.62 11.35 0.74
N SER A 162 24.86 10.94 1.01
CA SER A 162 26.07 11.69 0.62
C SER A 162 26.32 11.79 -0.90
N GLN A 163 25.43 11.27 -1.77
CA GLN A 163 25.58 11.32 -3.23
C GLN A 163 24.33 11.72 -4.05
N VAL A 164 23.20 12.14 -3.46
CA VAL A 164 22.00 12.51 -4.26
C VAL A 164 21.28 13.75 -3.72
N GLU A 165 21.00 14.66 -4.65
CA GLU A 165 20.28 15.96 -4.65
C GLU A 165 19.27 16.28 -3.52
N PRO A 166 19.12 17.57 -3.18
CA PRO A 166 18.29 18.03 -2.06
C PRO A 166 16.80 17.87 -2.37
N TYR A 167 16.10 17.08 -1.55
CA TYR A 167 14.64 17.15 -1.48
C TYR A 167 14.23 18.58 -1.10
N ASN A 168 13.34 19.18 -1.90
CA ASN A 168 12.71 20.46 -1.60
C ASN A 168 12.13 20.40 -0.19
N HIS A 169 12.75 21.11 0.75
CA HIS A 169 12.14 21.40 2.04
C HIS A 169 10.80 22.09 1.75
N GLU A 170 9.69 21.44 2.10
CA GLU A 170 8.48 22.21 2.37
C GLU A 170 8.88 23.29 3.41
N PRO A 171 8.47 24.55 3.19
CA PRO A 171 8.92 25.66 4.02
C PRO A 171 8.67 25.34 5.50
N GLN A 172 9.58 25.79 6.37
CA GLN A 172 9.43 25.75 7.83
C GLN A 172 8.09 26.36 8.23
N GLN A 173 7.04 25.55 8.27
CA GLN A 173 5.73 25.97 8.72
C GLN A 173 5.79 26.01 10.24
N THR A 174 5.88 27.23 10.77
CA THR A 174 5.88 27.55 12.20
C THR A 174 4.52 27.32 12.86
N ALA A 175 3.52 26.90 12.07
CA ALA A 175 2.19 26.55 12.57
C ALA A 175 2.24 25.22 13.35
N PRO A 176 1.48 25.09 14.44
CA PRO A 176 1.36 23.83 15.16
C PRO A 176 0.74 22.79 14.21
N GLN A 177 1.42 21.65 14.07
CA GLN A 177 1.00 20.58 13.16
C GLN A 177 0.84 19.28 13.93
N SER A 178 -0.14 18.48 13.53
CA SER A 178 -0.26 17.11 13.99
C SER A 178 0.80 16.25 13.28
N VAL A 179 1.62 15.57 14.08
CA VAL A 179 2.77 14.80 13.61
C VAL A 179 2.84 13.45 14.32
N LEU A 180 3.11 12.41 13.56
CA LEU A 180 3.34 11.05 14.05
C LEU A 180 4.56 10.44 13.39
N PHE A 181 5.22 9.53 14.10
CA PHE A 181 6.19 8.63 13.49
C PHE A 181 5.47 7.37 13.00
N LEU A 182 5.85 6.90 11.82
CA LEU A 182 5.46 5.60 11.28
C LEU A 182 6.68 4.70 11.28
N ARG A 183 6.59 3.59 12.00
CA ARG A 183 7.57 2.51 11.98
C ARG A 183 7.05 1.40 11.09
N ILE A 184 7.88 0.99 10.14
CA ILE A 184 7.63 -0.16 9.26
C ILE A 184 8.71 -1.20 9.54
N GLN A 185 8.29 -2.41 9.89
CA GLN A 185 9.18 -3.56 10.04
C GLN A 185 8.93 -4.52 8.88
N ALA A 186 9.99 -5.02 8.26
CA ALA A 186 9.92 -5.89 7.08
C ALA A 186 10.79 -7.14 7.25
N ALA A 187 10.15 -8.31 7.22
CA ALA A 187 10.81 -9.61 7.32
C ALA A 187 10.71 -10.41 6.03
N ALA A 188 11.83 -10.99 5.60
CA ALA A 188 11.85 -11.90 4.47
C ALA A 188 11.25 -13.23 4.90
N SER A 189 10.25 -13.72 4.18
CA SER A 189 9.55 -14.98 4.49
C SER A 189 9.60 -15.99 3.34
N TYR A 190 10.73 -16.02 2.62
CA TYR A 190 11.00 -17.01 1.58
C TYR A 190 12.14 -17.97 1.94
N TYR A 191 12.21 -19.08 1.23
CA TYR A 191 13.35 -19.98 1.26
C TYR A 191 13.89 -20.16 -0.16
N SER A 192 15.20 -20.09 -0.32
CA SER A 192 15.88 -20.25 -1.60
C SER A 192 17.10 -21.16 -1.45
N THR A 193 17.46 -21.85 -2.53
CA THR A 193 18.71 -22.62 -2.63
C THR A 193 19.93 -21.71 -2.82
N ASN A 194 19.72 -20.46 -3.25
CA ASN A 194 20.78 -19.48 -3.39
C ASN A 194 21.17 -18.92 -2.01
N ARG A 195 22.35 -19.29 -1.52
CA ARG A 195 22.88 -18.85 -0.21
C ARG A 195 22.94 -17.34 -0.08
N THR A 196 23.33 -16.63 -1.14
CA THR A 196 23.42 -15.16 -1.10
C THR A 196 22.07 -14.52 -0.81
N LEU A 197 20.99 -15.05 -1.40
CA LEU A 197 19.62 -14.57 -1.15
C LEU A 197 19.10 -14.96 0.23
N MET A 198 19.65 -16.00 0.86
CA MET A 198 19.31 -16.41 2.22
C MET A 198 20.13 -15.67 3.29
N GLU A 199 21.33 -15.21 2.94
CA GLU A 199 22.21 -14.46 3.85
C GLU A 199 21.90 -12.96 3.84
N SER A 200 21.66 -12.38 2.66
CA SER A 200 21.36 -10.95 2.50
C SER A 200 20.22 -10.78 1.47
N PRO A 201 18.96 -10.75 1.92
CA PRO A 201 17.83 -10.57 1.02
C PRO A 201 17.86 -9.16 0.40
N PRO A 202 17.53 -9.02 -0.89
CA PRO A 202 17.48 -7.71 -1.53
C PRO A 202 16.33 -6.86 -0.98
N PRO A 203 16.45 -5.51 -0.99
CA PRO A 203 15.37 -4.63 -0.61
C PRO A 203 14.10 -4.83 -1.44
N VAL A 204 12.94 -4.58 -0.84
CA VAL A 204 11.63 -4.72 -1.47
C VAL A 204 11.09 -3.36 -1.87
N HIS A 205 10.59 -3.26 -3.11
CA HIS A 205 9.93 -2.05 -3.58
C HIS A 205 8.50 -2.02 -3.03
N VAL A 206 8.14 -0.90 -2.42
CA VAL A 206 6.84 -0.72 -1.79
C VAL A 206 6.29 0.67 -2.11
N ASP A 207 4.97 0.77 -2.14
CA ASP A 207 4.27 2.05 -2.14
C ASP A 207 3.59 2.23 -0.79
N ILE A 208 3.99 3.26 -0.04
CA ILE A 208 3.39 3.64 1.23
C ILE A 208 2.33 4.70 0.93
N ILE A 209 1.09 4.45 1.34
CA ILE A 209 -0.07 5.29 1.03
C ILE A 209 -0.73 5.76 2.33
N LEU A 210 -0.86 7.07 2.52
CA LEU A 210 -1.62 7.70 3.60
C LEU A 210 -3.00 8.11 3.08
N ASP A 211 -4.05 7.38 3.47
CA ASP A 211 -5.42 7.62 3.04
C ASP A 211 -6.25 8.25 4.18
N PRO A 212 -6.71 9.50 4.04
CA PRO A 212 -7.57 10.13 5.01
C PRO A 212 -8.99 9.55 4.97
N PHE A 213 -9.68 9.47 6.11
CA PHE A 213 -11.07 9.05 6.12
C PHE A 213 -12.01 10.21 5.79
N LEU A 214 -13.12 9.88 5.11
CA LEU A 214 -14.27 10.75 4.97
C LEU A 214 -15.25 10.46 6.11
N LEU A 215 -15.63 11.51 6.85
CA LEU A 215 -16.52 11.43 8.02
C LEU A 215 -16.06 10.43 9.10
N ASN A 216 -14.78 10.05 9.14
CA ASN A 216 -14.22 9.02 10.03
C ASN A 216 -14.87 7.62 9.89
N ILE A 217 -15.58 7.35 8.79
CA ILE A 217 -16.25 6.06 8.55
C ILE A 217 -15.52 5.24 7.48
N PHE A 218 -15.22 5.84 6.33
CA PHE A 218 -14.61 5.14 5.20
C PHE A 218 -13.39 5.87 4.66
N PRO A 219 -12.40 5.17 4.09
CA PRO A 219 -11.25 5.78 3.44
C PRO A 219 -11.69 6.62 2.23
N GLN A 220 -11.06 7.78 2.02
CA GLN A 220 -11.43 8.71 0.96
C GLN A 220 -11.26 8.09 -0.43
N SER A 221 -10.24 7.25 -0.62
CA SER A 221 -10.01 6.53 -1.89
C SER A 221 -11.16 5.59 -2.30
N LEU A 222 -11.97 5.12 -1.34
CA LEU A 222 -13.11 4.22 -1.61
C LEU A 222 -14.28 4.96 -2.27
N GLY A 223 -14.42 6.28 -2.06
CA GLY A 223 -15.56 7.07 -2.50
C GLY A 223 -15.81 7.00 -4.02
N PRO A 224 -14.85 7.38 -4.88
CA PRO A 224 -15.01 7.31 -6.33
C PRO A 224 -15.29 5.89 -6.84
N PHE A 225 -14.64 4.89 -6.23
CA PHE A 225 -14.85 3.48 -6.58
C PHE A 225 -16.28 3.03 -6.26
N ALA A 226 -16.77 3.33 -5.05
CA ALA A 226 -18.13 2.98 -4.63
C ALA A 226 -19.19 3.68 -5.51
N LEU A 227 -18.96 4.95 -5.88
CA LEU A 227 -19.84 5.68 -6.78
C LEU A 227 -19.88 5.05 -8.18
N TYR A 228 -18.72 4.72 -8.73
CA TYR A 228 -18.62 4.05 -10.03
C TYR A 228 -19.36 2.70 -10.05
N VAL A 229 -19.09 1.83 -9.06
CA VAL A 229 -19.74 0.52 -8.95
C VAL A 229 -21.26 0.68 -8.81
N SER A 230 -21.72 1.66 -8.03
CA SER A 230 -23.15 1.95 -7.87
C SER A 230 -23.79 2.38 -9.19
N ALA A 231 -23.14 3.26 -9.95
CA ALA A 231 -23.64 3.71 -11.25
C ALA A 231 -23.73 2.55 -12.26
N VAL A 232 -22.70 1.70 -12.32
CA VAL A 232 -22.68 0.51 -13.17
C VAL A 232 -23.78 -0.48 -12.77
N ALA A 233 -23.98 -0.72 -11.47
CA ALA A 233 -25.01 -1.63 -10.97
C ALA A 233 -26.42 -1.15 -11.34
N VAL A 234 -26.70 0.15 -11.18
CA VAL A 234 -27.99 0.75 -11.58
C VAL A 234 -28.19 0.63 -13.10
N GLY A 235 -27.19 0.96 -13.90
CA GLY A 235 -27.24 0.84 -15.36
C GLY A 235 -27.50 -0.59 -15.83
N ALA A 236 -26.81 -1.57 -15.23
CA ALA A 236 -26.99 -2.99 -15.52
C ALA A 236 -28.39 -3.48 -15.17
N TRP A 237 -28.98 -3.00 -14.07
CA TRP A 237 -30.36 -3.33 -13.71
C TRP A 237 -31.35 -2.82 -14.76
N PHE A 238 -31.25 -1.56 -15.19
CA PHE A 238 -32.13 -1.03 -16.24
C PHE A 238 -31.97 -1.78 -17.56
N LEU A 239 -30.73 -2.06 -17.96
CA LEU A 239 -30.44 -2.81 -19.18
C LEU A 239 -31.01 -4.23 -19.14
N SER A 240 -30.87 -4.92 -18.01
CA SER A 240 -31.46 -6.24 -17.79
C SER A 240 -32.99 -6.20 -17.92
N GLY A 241 -33.64 -5.19 -17.31
CA GLY A 241 -35.09 -5.00 -17.43
C GLY A 241 -35.54 -4.71 -18.86
N TYR A 242 -34.77 -3.92 -19.62
CA TYR A 242 -35.04 -3.65 -21.02
C TYR A 242 -34.94 -4.91 -21.89
N ILE A 243 -33.84 -5.66 -21.77
CA ILE A 243 -33.61 -6.90 -22.52
C ILE A 243 -34.69 -7.94 -22.19
N TYR A 244 -35.07 -8.08 -20.92
CA TYR A 244 -36.12 -9.00 -20.51
C TYR A 244 -37.46 -8.68 -21.17
N ARG A 245 -37.87 -7.40 -21.19
CA ARG A 245 -39.10 -6.95 -21.86
C ARG A 245 -39.03 -7.14 -23.37
N TRP A 246 -37.88 -6.86 -23.97
CA TRP A 246 -37.67 -7.07 -25.40
C TRP A 246 -37.77 -8.56 -25.79
N LEU A 247 -37.14 -9.45 -25.03
CA LEU A 247 -37.26 -10.91 -25.23
C LEU A 247 -38.71 -11.41 -25.10
N LEU A 248 -39.44 -10.90 -24.12
CA LEU A 248 -40.87 -11.20 -23.95
C LEU A 248 -41.69 -10.78 -25.18
N SER A 249 -41.43 -9.60 -25.73
CA SER A 249 -42.09 -9.10 -26.95
C SER A 249 -41.91 -10.04 -28.13
N VAL A 250 -40.67 -10.49 -28.37
CA VAL A 250 -40.35 -11.40 -29.48
C VAL A 250 -40.97 -12.78 -29.25
N ALA A 251 -41.00 -13.27 -28.02
CA ALA A 251 -41.59 -14.57 -27.69
C ALA A 251 -43.12 -14.60 -27.83
N THR A 252 -43.80 -13.47 -27.69
CA THR A 252 -45.27 -13.37 -27.82
C THR A 252 -45.76 -13.19 -29.26
N GLU A 253 -44.87 -12.95 -30.23
CA GLU A 253 -45.22 -12.94 -31.65
C GLU A 253 -45.33 -14.38 -32.20
N THR A 254 -46.38 -15.11 -31.79
CA THR A 254 -46.86 -16.29 -32.54
C THR A 254 -47.93 -15.85 -33.55
N PRO A 255 -47.82 -16.24 -34.83
CA PRO A 255 -48.69 -15.73 -35.89
C PRO A 255 -50.05 -16.42 -35.86
N ASP A 256 -51.12 -15.66 -35.60
CA ASP A 256 -52.47 -16.05 -36.00
C ASP A 256 -52.55 -15.99 -37.52
N LYS A 257 -52.28 -17.12 -38.18
CA LYS A 257 -52.64 -17.31 -39.58
C LYS A 257 -53.97 -18.07 -39.60
N PRO A 258 -55.10 -17.41 -39.89
CA PRO A 258 -56.37 -18.13 -40.02
C PRO A 258 -56.27 -19.06 -41.23
N HIS A 259 -56.41 -20.35 -40.99
CA HIS A 259 -56.67 -21.32 -42.04
C HIS A 259 -58.09 -21.04 -42.56
N THR A 260 -58.19 -20.51 -43.78
CA THR A 260 -59.46 -20.44 -44.51
C THR A 260 -59.63 -21.77 -45.23
N ASP A 261 -60.72 -22.47 -44.90
CA ASP A 261 -61.19 -23.70 -45.55
C ASP A 261 -61.63 -23.45 -47.01
#